data_AF-A0AAV0WBV7-F1
#
_entry.id   AF-A0AAV0WBV7-F1
#
_cell.length_a   1.000
_cell.length_b   1.000
_cell.length_c   1.000
_cell.angle_alpha   90.00
_cell.angle_beta   90.00
_cell.angle_gamma   90.00
#
_symmetry.space_group_name_H-M   'P 1'
#
loop_
_entity.id
_entity.type
_entity.pdbx_description
1 polymer ?
#
loop_
_entity_poly.entity_id
_entity_poly.type
_entity_poly.pdbx_seq_one_letter_code
_entity_poly.pdbx_strand_id
1 'polypeptide(L)'
;MAHSSNDFDPSIEDFTTESISFDVSDVTNIQQTIDYFQSNDNLISVDIPVVEGYKYPTEDLIILKKLLDKWNMGCVYQTGIDNLIDLKVLTYMKAEDVYKLLEKFPLGIYILFRHELEEWQKDGNYISLKNNSNQGIQNVQLTSEKSSSMQSKLPCKTKIDEILNSSPQGHLILEYYKQNNKFNDGIRTTLVDIVIGYIISNNIPMSVNVAESLSNQIVAMFSTEIKDVYFLKVGSNKNPKGKLYAKFYNAMRTLKNNGLVSPAVKTVKIVQEINKSRYGNIWTERDFTSEKNIDSILDVLKYNTTSYPDLEENWKSTVNYRLNDIKKSTSTEEILKNWKQYLIPYGHKLIDIDYSALFPDQNVYIEFEKKSDKIYNILGEKVKDSSCLKILDQIKTGNNLNENVKNAALMYLLHGMFAPTSKKVTKDDKGKKPY
;
A
#
# COMPACT_ATOMS: atom_id res chain seq x y z
N MET A 1 39.30 -68.10 17.96
CA MET A 1 37.85 -68.22 18.21
C MET A 1 37.17 -67.36 17.15
N ALA A 2 36.89 -67.91 15.97
CA ALA A 2 35.68 -68.68 15.63
C ALA A 2 34.44 -67.75 15.55
N HIS A 3 34.10 -67.31 14.33
CA HIS A 3 32.88 -67.64 13.56
C HIS A 3 31.71 -66.68 13.87
N SER A 4 30.91 -66.18 12.92
CA SER A 4 30.88 -66.19 11.45
C SER A 4 29.70 -65.30 11.02
N SER A 5 29.86 -64.56 9.91
CA SER A 5 28.94 -64.50 8.74
C SER A 5 27.46 -64.10 8.95
N ASN A 6 26.77 -63.35 8.09
CA ASN A 6 27.02 -62.78 6.77
C ASN A 6 25.79 -61.93 6.39
N ASP A 7 25.90 -61.19 5.28
CA ASP A 7 24.84 -60.88 4.28
C ASP A 7 24.32 -59.43 4.12
N PHE A 8 24.66 -58.90 2.93
CA PHE A 8 23.84 -58.19 1.93
C PHE A 8 23.51 -56.67 2.06
N ASP A 9 24.31 -55.85 1.34
CA ASP A 9 24.00 -55.04 0.13
C ASP A 9 22.84 -53.98 0.12
N PRO A 10 22.75 -53.04 -0.86
CA PRO A 10 23.25 -51.67 -0.77
C PRO A 10 22.21 -50.61 -1.18
N SER A 11 21.95 -49.57 -0.39
CA SER A 11 21.30 -48.33 -0.92
C SER A 11 21.29 -47.22 0.11
N ILE A 12 22.37 -46.46 0.20
CA ILE A 12 22.28 -45.06 0.62
C ILE A 12 23.16 -44.29 -0.35
N GLU A 13 22.49 -43.60 -1.27
CA GLU A 13 23.12 -42.69 -2.21
C GLU A 13 23.98 -41.69 -1.45
N ASP A 14 25.26 -41.67 -1.79
CA ASP A 14 26.18 -40.59 -1.49
C ASP A 14 25.57 -39.28 -2.00
N PHE A 15 25.13 -38.42 -1.08
CA PHE A 15 24.94 -37.01 -1.41
C PHE A 15 26.33 -36.38 -1.53
N THR A 16 26.94 -36.54 -2.70
CA THR A 16 28.03 -35.68 -3.14
C THR A 16 27.52 -34.24 -3.09
N THR A 17 28.15 -33.41 -2.27
CA THR A 17 27.99 -31.97 -2.31
C THR A 17 28.58 -31.46 -3.62
N GLU A 18 27.80 -31.53 -4.70
CA GLU A 18 28.05 -30.72 -5.88
C GLU A 18 27.75 -29.28 -5.50
N SER A 19 28.80 -28.49 -5.37
CA SER A 19 28.72 -27.04 -5.44
C SER A 19 28.09 -26.67 -6.79
N ILE A 20 26.80 -26.34 -6.80
CA ILE A 20 26.15 -25.74 -7.96
C ILE A 20 26.78 -24.35 -8.15
N SER A 21 27.80 -24.25 -9.01
CA SER A 21 28.21 -22.99 -9.59
C SER A 21 27.22 -22.65 -10.69
N PHE A 22 26.43 -21.58 -10.51
CA PHE A 22 25.62 -21.02 -11.58
C PHE A 22 26.56 -20.24 -12.50
N ASP A 23 26.93 -20.82 -13.64
CA ASP A 23 27.60 -20.11 -14.72
C ASP A 23 26.56 -19.28 -15.49
N VAL A 24 26.71 -17.96 -15.47
CA VAL A 24 25.77 -16.98 -16.03
C VAL A 24 26.18 -16.68 -17.47
N SER A 25 26.13 -17.68 -18.34
CA SER A 25 26.55 -17.47 -19.74
C SER A 25 25.64 -18.03 -20.85
N ASP A 26 24.62 -18.84 -20.57
CA ASP A 26 23.72 -19.31 -21.66
C ASP A 26 22.23 -19.13 -21.35
N VAL A 27 21.71 -17.93 -21.62
CA VAL A 27 20.28 -17.63 -21.74
C VAL A 27 20.03 -16.94 -23.08
N THR A 28 19.92 -17.72 -24.16
CA THR A 28 19.66 -17.16 -25.51
C THR A 28 18.51 -17.81 -26.27
N ASN A 29 17.70 -18.70 -25.69
CA ASN A 29 16.64 -19.35 -26.47
C ASN A 29 15.23 -19.31 -25.86
N ILE A 30 14.81 -18.12 -25.41
CA ILE A 30 13.43 -17.86 -24.95
C ILE A 30 12.49 -17.50 -26.12
N GLN A 31 13.04 -17.03 -27.25
CA GLN A 31 12.25 -16.56 -28.39
C GLN A 31 11.49 -17.70 -29.10
N GLN A 32 12.09 -18.89 -29.20
CA GLN A 32 11.44 -20.06 -29.81
C GLN A 32 10.22 -20.58 -29.02
N THR A 33 10.21 -20.36 -27.70
CA THR A 33 9.08 -20.75 -26.83
C THR A 33 7.93 -19.74 -26.94
N ILE A 34 8.24 -18.47 -27.18
CA ILE A 34 7.25 -17.39 -27.32
C ILE A 34 6.46 -17.53 -28.61
N ASP A 35 7.12 -17.87 -29.73
CA ASP A 35 6.49 -17.96 -31.04
C ASP A 35 5.46 -19.12 -31.14
N TYR A 36 5.53 -20.11 -30.25
CA TYR A 36 4.59 -21.23 -30.16
C TYR A 36 3.25 -20.87 -29.49
N PHE A 37 3.23 -19.90 -28.57
CA PHE A 37 2.04 -19.58 -27.76
C PHE A 37 1.29 -18.32 -28.21
N GLN A 38 1.83 -17.54 -29.15
CA GLN A 38 1.21 -16.33 -29.69
C GLN A 38 0.02 -16.57 -30.64
N SER A 39 -0.44 -17.82 -30.80
CA SER A 39 -1.45 -18.15 -31.82
C SER A 39 -2.92 -18.08 -31.38
N ASN A 40 -3.27 -17.68 -30.15
CA ASN A 40 -4.70 -17.60 -29.73
C ASN A 40 -5.00 -16.43 -28.76
N ASP A 41 -5.73 -15.41 -29.25
CA ASP A 41 -6.06 -14.14 -28.58
C ASP A 41 -7.51 -14.06 -28.01
N ASN A 42 -7.66 -13.28 -26.92
CA ASN A 42 -8.84 -12.55 -26.38
C ASN A 42 -10.05 -13.29 -25.72
N LEU A 43 -10.12 -13.29 -24.38
CA LEU A 43 -11.35 -13.15 -23.56
C LEU A 43 -11.01 -12.80 -22.09
N ILE A 44 -11.89 -12.08 -21.37
CA ILE A 44 -11.77 -11.86 -19.91
C ILE A 44 -11.85 -13.24 -19.23
N SER A 45 -10.73 -13.77 -18.74
CA SER A 45 -10.67 -15.06 -18.07
C SER A 45 -11.18 -14.92 -16.63
N VAL A 46 -12.42 -15.34 -16.39
CA VAL A 46 -12.91 -15.66 -15.04
C VAL A 46 -13.03 -17.17 -14.99
N ASP A 47 -12.36 -17.82 -14.04
CA ASP A 47 -12.47 -19.27 -13.85
C ASP A 47 -13.84 -19.59 -13.27
N ILE A 48 -14.74 -20.13 -14.11
CA ILE A 48 -16.08 -20.56 -13.71
C ILE A 48 -16.02 -22.08 -13.50
N PRO A 49 -16.45 -22.60 -12.34
CA PRO A 49 -16.50 -24.04 -12.11
C PRO A 49 -17.30 -24.76 -13.21
N VAL A 50 -16.69 -25.77 -13.83
CA VAL A 50 -17.37 -26.62 -14.81
C VAL A 50 -18.15 -27.69 -14.07
N VAL A 51 -19.47 -27.66 -14.20
CA VAL A 51 -20.38 -28.68 -13.66
C VAL A 51 -21.09 -29.34 -14.83
N GLU A 52 -20.97 -30.66 -14.94
CA GLU A 52 -21.57 -31.43 -16.02
C GLU A 52 -23.09 -31.18 -16.11
N GLY A 53 -23.57 -30.77 -17.29
CA GLY A 53 -24.99 -30.48 -17.53
C GLY A 53 -25.49 -29.10 -17.06
N TYR A 54 -24.65 -28.27 -16.41
CA TYR A 54 -25.02 -26.91 -16.00
C TYR A 54 -24.23 -25.85 -16.79
N LYS A 55 -24.93 -24.97 -17.51
CA LYS A 55 -24.33 -23.87 -18.26
C LYS A 55 -24.54 -22.54 -17.52
N TYR A 56 -23.46 -21.99 -16.98
CA TYR A 56 -23.48 -20.68 -16.34
C TYR A 56 -23.63 -19.55 -17.39
N PRO A 57 -24.51 -18.55 -17.17
CA PRO A 57 -24.74 -17.45 -18.12
C PRO A 57 -23.62 -16.40 -18.05
N THR A 58 -22.61 -16.56 -18.91
CA THR A 58 -21.42 -15.69 -18.95
C THR A 58 -21.71 -14.26 -19.41
N GLU A 59 -22.81 -14.05 -20.14
CA GLU A 59 -23.24 -12.75 -20.66
C GLU A 59 -23.60 -11.73 -19.56
N ASP A 60 -24.03 -12.22 -18.40
CA ASP A 60 -24.51 -11.39 -17.29
C ASP A 60 -23.40 -11.10 -16.24
N LEU A 61 -22.17 -11.61 -16.44
CA LEU A 61 -21.04 -11.44 -15.51
C LEU A 61 -20.73 -9.97 -15.19
N ILE A 62 -20.68 -9.12 -16.22
CA ILE A 62 -20.40 -7.68 -16.06
C ILE A 62 -21.54 -6.99 -15.30
N ILE A 63 -22.78 -7.43 -15.52
CA ILE A 63 -23.97 -6.86 -14.88
C ILE A 63 -24.01 -7.27 -13.40
N LEU A 64 -23.73 -8.54 -13.10
CA LEU A 64 -23.60 -9.06 -11.75
C LEU A 64 -22.50 -8.31 -10.98
N LYS A 65 -21.33 -8.10 -11.61
CA LYS A 65 -20.24 -7.34 -10.99
C LYS A 65 -20.66 -5.90 -10.65
N LYS A 66 -21.29 -5.21 -11.61
CA LYS A 66 -21.80 -3.83 -11.39
C LYS A 66 -22.86 -3.77 -10.29
N LEU A 67 -23.73 -4.76 -10.18
CA LEU A 67 -24.75 -4.84 -9.14
C LEU A 67 -24.10 -4.96 -7.74
N LEU A 68 -23.15 -5.89 -7.58
CA LEU A 68 -22.46 -6.07 -6.31
C LEU A 68 -21.58 -4.86 -5.95
N ASP A 69 -20.96 -4.21 -6.93
CA ASP A 69 -20.22 -2.97 -6.70
C ASP A 69 -21.15 -1.81 -6.27
N LYS A 70 -22.38 -1.74 -6.80
CA LYS A 70 -23.40 -0.77 -6.36
C LYS A 70 -23.79 -0.99 -4.89
N TRP A 71 -23.85 -2.23 -4.43
CA TRP A 71 -24.08 -2.58 -3.01
C TRP A 71 -22.85 -2.40 -2.13
N ASN A 72 -21.71 -1.94 -2.70
CA ASN A 72 -20.41 -1.91 -2.03
C ASN A 72 -19.98 -3.31 -1.53
N MET A 73 -20.42 -4.37 -2.21
CA MET A 73 -20.21 -5.80 -1.93
C MET A 73 -19.38 -6.49 -3.02
N GLY A 74 -18.52 -5.74 -3.71
CA GLY A 74 -17.67 -6.27 -4.77
C GLY A 74 -16.74 -7.42 -4.34
N CYS A 75 -16.49 -7.57 -3.03
CA CYS A 75 -15.72 -8.66 -2.44
C CYS A 75 -16.44 -10.02 -2.46
N VAL A 76 -17.77 -10.04 -2.64
CA VAL A 76 -18.58 -11.27 -2.73
C VAL A 76 -18.59 -11.83 -4.15
N TYR A 77 -18.13 -11.08 -5.15
CA TYR A 77 -18.24 -11.45 -6.56
C TYR A 77 -17.59 -12.79 -6.89
N GLN A 78 -16.32 -13.00 -6.51
CA GLN A 78 -15.62 -14.25 -6.81
C GLN A 78 -16.28 -15.43 -6.10
N THR A 79 -16.60 -15.29 -4.80
CA THR A 79 -17.35 -16.31 -4.04
C THR A 79 -18.68 -16.65 -4.70
N GLY A 80 -19.38 -15.65 -5.26
CA GLY A 80 -20.59 -15.85 -6.05
C GLY A 80 -20.33 -16.70 -7.29
N ILE A 81 -19.30 -16.38 -8.08
CA ILE A 81 -18.92 -17.16 -9.27
C ILE A 81 -18.53 -18.60 -8.91
N ASP A 82 -17.71 -18.77 -7.88
CA ASP A 82 -17.25 -20.08 -7.40
C ASP A 82 -18.43 -20.97 -6.93
N ASN A 83 -19.54 -20.36 -6.52
CA ASN A 83 -20.77 -21.03 -6.12
C ASN A 83 -21.87 -20.96 -7.19
N LEU A 84 -21.53 -20.61 -8.43
CA LEU A 84 -22.45 -20.53 -9.58
C LEU A 84 -23.65 -19.61 -9.35
N ILE A 85 -23.47 -18.55 -8.57
CA ILE A 85 -24.48 -17.51 -8.35
C ILE A 85 -24.50 -16.57 -9.55
N ASP A 86 -25.62 -16.54 -10.25
CA ASP A 86 -25.92 -15.56 -11.30
C ASP A 86 -27.07 -14.62 -10.85
N LEU A 87 -27.42 -13.64 -11.70
CA LEU A 87 -28.51 -12.71 -11.41
C LEU A 87 -29.86 -13.42 -11.19
N LYS A 88 -30.10 -14.56 -11.83
CA LYS A 88 -31.33 -15.33 -11.69
C LYS A 88 -31.35 -16.06 -10.35
N VAL A 89 -30.24 -16.68 -9.94
CA VAL A 89 -30.08 -17.33 -8.63
C VAL A 89 -30.28 -16.33 -7.50
N LEU A 90 -29.77 -15.09 -7.63
CA LEU A 90 -30.02 -14.03 -6.66
C LEU A 90 -31.52 -13.73 -6.47
N THR A 91 -32.38 -13.93 -7.47
CA THR A 91 -33.83 -13.72 -7.31
C THR A 91 -34.52 -14.77 -6.42
N TYR A 92 -33.90 -15.94 -6.23
CA TYR A 92 -34.46 -17.04 -5.45
C TYR A 92 -33.76 -17.26 -4.11
N MET A 93 -32.60 -16.65 -3.92
CA MET A 93 -31.73 -16.85 -2.76
C MET A 93 -32.40 -16.40 -1.47
N LYS A 94 -32.42 -17.28 -0.46
CA LYS A 94 -33.00 -17.03 0.87
C LYS A 94 -31.91 -16.77 1.91
N ALA A 95 -32.33 -16.37 3.12
CA ALA A 95 -31.40 -16.06 4.21
C ALA A 95 -30.46 -17.23 4.55
N GLU A 96 -30.95 -18.47 4.49
CA GLU A 96 -30.15 -19.67 4.74
C GLU A 96 -29.08 -19.90 3.67
N ASP A 97 -29.40 -19.55 2.41
CA ASP A 97 -28.47 -19.68 1.29
C ASP A 97 -27.38 -18.61 1.35
N VAL A 98 -27.74 -17.38 1.75
CA VAL A 98 -26.77 -16.30 2.01
C VAL A 98 -25.79 -16.70 3.11
N TYR A 99 -26.28 -17.37 4.17
CA TYR A 99 -25.44 -17.83 5.27
C TYR A 99 -24.40 -18.85 4.79
N LYS A 100 -24.82 -19.81 3.96
CA LYS A 100 -23.91 -20.81 3.36
C LYS A 100 -22.93 -20.18 2.39
N LEU A 101 -23.39 -19.29 1.51
CA LEU A 101 -22.54 -18.60 0.54
C LEU A 101 -21.43 -17.79 1.23
N LEU A 102 -21.76 -17.19 2.37
CA LEU A 102 -20.89 -16.26 3.09
C LEU A 102 -20.30 -16.84 4.38
N GLU A 103 -20.27 -18.18 4.54
CA GLU A 103 -19.80 -18.85 5.76
C GLU A 103 -18.37 -18.43 6.15
N LYS A 104 -17.51 -18.17 5.16
CA LYS A 104 -16.11 -17.73 5.34
C LYS A 104 -15.96 -16.22 5.56
N PHE A 105 -17.04 -15.46 5.49
CA PHE A 105 -17.04 -14.00 5.64
C PHE A 105 -17.45 -13.59 7.07
N PRO A 106 -16.98 -12.44 7.57
CA PRO A 106 -17.44 -11.89 8.83
C PRO A 106 -18.96 -11.64 8.84
N LEU A 107 -19.61 -11.85 9.99
CA LEU A 107 -21.07 -11.69 10.16
C LEU A 107 -21.63 -10.36 9.63
N GLY A 108 -20.87 -9.27 9.71
CA GLY A 108 -21.28 -7.98 9.17
C GLY A 108 -21.51 -7.99 7.65
N ILE A 109 -20.71 -8.75 6.89
CA ILE A 109 -20.88 -8.90 5.43
C ILE A 109 -22.16 -9.68 5.13
N TYR A 110 -22.42 -10.74 5.90
CA TYR A 110 -23.68 -11.48 5.81
C TYR A 110 -24.91 -10.58 6.02
N ILE A 111 -24.92 -9.80 7.10
CA ILE A 111 -26.06 -8.92 7.43
C ILE A 111 -26.32 -7.90 6.32
N LEU A 112 -25.25 -7.26 5.83
CA LEU A 112 -25.36 -6.22 4.80
C LEU A 112 -25.73 -6.80 3.44
N PHE A 113 -25.12 -7.91 3.02
CA PHE A 113 -25.46 -8.56 1.76
C PHE A 113 -26.93 -9.02 1.77
N ARG A 114 -27.39 -9.61 2.88
CA ARG A 114 -28.79 -10.01 3.04
C ARG A 114 -29.73 -8.80 2.92
N HIS A 115 -29.42 -7.70 3.60
CA HIS A 115 -30.24 -6.48 3.52
C HIS A 115 -30.36 -5.96 2.08
N GLU A 116 -29.23 -5.80 1.37
CA GLU A 116 -29.22 -5.31 -0.02
C GLU A 116 -29.93 -6.27 -0.97
N LEU A 117 -29.77 -7.59 -0.76
CA LEU A 117 -30.45 -8.61 -1.54
C LEU A 117 -31.98 -8.54 -1.35
N GLU A 118 -32.45 -8.42 -0.11
CA GLU A 118 -33.88 -8.31 0.21
C GLU A 118 -34.49 -7.03 -0.39
N GLU A 119 -33.81 -5.90 -0.30
CA GLU A 119 -34.27 -4.65 -0.94
C GLU A 119 -34.30 -4.77 -2.46
N TRP A 120 -33.27 -5.35 -3.08
CA TRP A 120 -33.23 -5.56 -4.52
C TRP A 120 -34.30 -6.53 -5.03
N GLN A 121 -34.59 -7.58 -4.26
CA GLN A 121 -35.67 -8.54 -4.58
C GLN A 121 -37.05 -7.87 -4.50
N LYS A 122 -37.28 -6.95 -3.55
CA LYS A 122 -38.54 -6.18 -3.44
C LYS A 122 -38.76 -5.26 -4.64
N ASP A 123 -37.70 -4.67 -5.17
CA ASP A 123 -37.76 -3.74 -6.30
C ASP A 123 -38.11 -4.41 -7.65
N GLY A 124 -38.10 -5.75 -7.75
CA GLY A 124 -38.43 -6.47 -8.99
C GLY A 124 -37.50 -6.18 -10.17
N ASN A 125 -36.29 -5.66 -9.90
CA ASN A 125 -35.41 -5.01 -10.88
C ASN A 125 -34.67 -5.94 -11.86
N TYR A 126 -34.93 -7.25 -11.84
CA TYR A 126 -34.26 -8.19 -12.76
C TYR A 126 -34.53 -7.88 -14.24
N ILE A 127 -35.75 -7.43 -14.58
CA ILE A 127 -36.17 -7.18 -15.96
C ILE A 127 -35.73 -5.78 -16.45
N SER A 128 -35.52 -4.80 -15.57
CA SER A 128 -35.16 -3.42 -15.95
C SER A 128 -33.67 -3.28 -16.33
N LEU A 129 -32.78 -4.08 -15.72
CA LEU A 129 -31.34 -4.04 -16.02
C LEU A 129 -30.96 -4.58 -17.40
N LYS A 130 -31.74 -5.51 -17.98
CA LYS A 130 -31.50 -6.03 -19.34
C LYS A 130 -31.89 -5.04 -20.45
N ASN A 131 -32.76 -4.09 -20.18
CA ASN A 131 -33.28 -3.16 -21.20
C ASN A 131 -32.43 -1.88 -21.36
N ASN A 132 -31.61 -1.52 -20.37
CA ASN A 132 -30.82 -0.27 -20.38
C ASN A 132 -29.44 -0.39 -21.05
N SER A 133 -29.06 -1.58 -21.54
CA SER A 133 -27.81 -1.80 -22.28
C SER A 133 -27.94 -1.64 -23.80
N ASN A 134 -29.16 -1.45 -24.32
CA ASN A 134 -29.42 -1.23 -25.74
C ASN A 134 -30.15 0.10 -25.95
N GLN A 135 -29.46 1.25 -25.88
CA GLN A 135 -29.68 2.43 -26.74
C GLN A 135 -28.53 3.45 -26.56
N GLY A 136 -28.01 3.93 -27.68
CA GLY A 136 -26.92 4.88 -27.77
C GLY A 136 -27.35 6.35 -27.60
N ILE A 137 -26.32 7.17 -27.37
CA ILE A 137 -26.19 8.63 -27.50
C ILE A 137 -27.42 9.33 -28.11
N GLN A 138 -28.12 10.16 -27.32
CA GLN A 138 -28.59 11.49 -27.74
C GLN A 138 -28.66 12.48 -26.55
N ASN A 139 -28.34 13.73 -26.86
CA ASN A 139 -28.40 14.93 -26.02
C ASN A 139 -29.83 15.27 -25.54
N VAL A 140 -29.92 16.11 -24.49
CA VAL A 140 -30.88 17.23 -24.24
C VAL A 140 -30.82 17.52 -22.72
N GLN A 141 -30.20 18.61 -22.26
CA GLN A 141 -30.70 20.00 -22.08
C GLN A 141 -31.47 20.23 -20.77
N LEU A 142 -31.10 21.33 -20.11
CA LEU A 142 -31.50 21.79 -18.77
C LEU A 142 -33.01 22.00 -18.58
N THR A 143 -33.48 21.71 -17.36
CA THR A 143 -34.39 22.60 -16.58
C THR A 143 -34.25 22.39 -15.06
N SER A 144 -33.90 23.47 -14.35
CA SER A 144 -34.50 24.04 -13.11
C SER A 144 -35.56 23.20 -12.37
N GLU A 145 -35.70 23.13 -11.05
CA GLU A 145 -35.07 23.70 -9.84
C GLU A 145 -35.72 22.95 -8.65
N LYS A 146 -34.97 22.72 -7.56
CA LYS A 146 -35.29 23.07 -6.15
C LYS A 146 -34.62 22.13 -5.13
N SER A 147 -33.56 22.69 -4.55
CA SER A 147 -33.30 22.81 -3.10
C SER A 147 -33.47 21.58 -2.20
N SER A 148 -32.32 21.00 -1.82
CA SER A 148 -32.02 20.74 -0.41
C SER A 148 -30.51 20.84 -0.17
N SER A 149 -30.11 21.96 0.42
CA SER A 149 -28.75 22.29 0.82
C SER A 149 -28.24 21.36 1.93
N MET A 150 -27.18 20.60 1.68
CA MET A 150 -26.23 20.23 2.73
C MET A 150 -25.06 21.21 2.68
N GLN A 151 -25.13 22.20 3.55
CA GLN A 151 -24.10 23.20 3.78
C GLN A 151 -22.79 22.52 4.23
N SER A 152 -21.74 22.72 3.44
CA SER A 152 -20.35 22.53 3.85
C SER A 152 -20.01 23.49 5.01
N LYS A 153 -19.54 22.97 6.14
CA LYS A 153 -19.08 23.77 7.29
C LYS A 153 -17.78 24.56 6.96
N LEU A 154 -17.92 25.89 7.00
CA LEU A 154 -17.00 27.04 7.20
C LEU A 154 -15.77 27.31 6.29
N PRO A 155 -15.67 28.53 5.70
CA PRO A 155 -14.43 29.13 5.19
C PRO A 155 -13.73 30.07 6.22
N CYS A 156 -12.42 30.25 6.03
CA CYS A 156 -11.47 31.06 6.80
C CYS A 156 -11.91 32.52 7.03
N LYS A 157 -11.79 33.03 8.27
CA LYS A 157 -12.16 34.41 8.71
C LYS A 157 -11.11 35.49 8.40
N THR A 158 -9.97 35.12 7.81
CA THR A 158 -8.80 36.02 7.67
C THR A 158 -8.93 36.89 6.42
N LYS A 159 -8.87 38.22 6.59
CA LYS A 159 -8.92 39.16 5.46
C LYS A 159 -7.57 39.77 5.11
N ILE A 160 -7.25 39.85 3.82
CA ILE A 160 -5.95 40.36 3.31
C ILE A 160 -5.74 41.85 3.62
N ASP A 161 -6.81 42.66 3.61
CA ASP A 161 -6.76 44.08 3.94
C ASP A 161 -6.27 44.31 5.39
N GLU A 162 -6.83 43.57 6.35
CA GLU A 162 -6.43 43.64 7.75
C GLU A 162 -4.97 43.22 7.94
N ILE A 163 -4.52 42.17 7.23
CA ILE A 163 -3.13 41.71 7.25
C ILE A 163 -2.20 42.81 6.74
N LEU A 164 -2.49 43.41 5.59
CA LEU A 164 -1.59 44.41 5.00
C LEU A 164 -1.53 45.69 5.83
N ASN A 165 -2.65 46.12 6.41
CA ASN A 165 -2.67 47.25 7.33
C ASN A 165 -2.00 46.96 8.69
N SER A 166 -1.68 45.70 9.00
CA SER A 166 -0.94 45.35 10.23
C SER A 166 0.59 45.44 10.09
N SER A 167 1.11 45.67 8.88
CA SER A 167 2.56 45.73 8.60
C SER A 167 2.96 47.04 7.91
N PRO A 168 4.07 47.68 8.32
CA PRO A 168 4.63 48.83 7.59
C PRO A 168 4.92 48.51 6.11
N GLN A 169 5.41 47.30 5.82
CA GLN A 169 5.66 46.87 4.45
C GLN A 169 4.36 46.65 3.67
N GLY A 170 3.28 46.24 4.35
CA GLY A 170 1.97 46.09 3.73
C GLY A 170 1.40 47.43 3.26
N HIS A 171 1.56 48.49 4.04
CA HIS A 171 1.21 49.85 3.63
C HIS A 171 1.97 50.30 2.37
N LEU A 172 3.28 49.99 2.30
CA LEU A 172 4.08 50.31 1.11
C LEU A 172 3.56 49.58 -0.14
N ILE A 173 3.10 48.33 -0.01
CA ILE A 173 2.50 47.57 -1.11
C ILE A 173 1.17 48.21 -1.57
N LEU A 174 0.33 48.63 -0.62
CA LEU A 174 -0.93 49.30 -0.91
C LEU A 174 -0.71 50.63 -1.65
N GLU A 175 0.21 51.47 -1.16
CA GLU A 175 0.56 52.74 -1.79
C GLU A 175 1.20 52.54 -3.18
N TYR A 176 2.08 51.56 -3.31
CA TYR A 176 2.68 51.22 -4.60
C TYR A 176 1.61 50.81 -5.63
N TYR A 177 0.66 49.95 -5.23
CA TYR A 177 -0.41 49.51 -6.14
C TYR A 177 -1.29 50.66 -6.59
N LYS A 178 -1.67 51.58 -5.68
CA LYS A 178 -2.46 52.78 -6.04
C LYS A 178 -1.78 53.62 -7.13
N GLN A 179 -0.45 53.68 -7.14
CA GLN A 179 0.32 54.46 -8.11
C GLN A 179 0.59 53.72 -9.43
N ASN A 180 0.78 52.39 -9.38
CA ASN A 180 1.30 51.62 -10.53
C ASN A 180 0.29 50.64 -11.13
N ASN A 181 -0.77 50.30 -10.40
CA ASN A 181 -1.83 49.36 -10.76
C ASN A 181 -1.32 48.00 -11.29
N LYS A 182 -0.16 47.53 -10.81
CA LYS A 182 0.40 46.21 -11.10
C LYS A 182 1.52 45.88 -10.13
N PHE A 183 1.77 44.60 -9.88
CA PHE A 183 2.97 44.18 -9.16
C PHE A 183 4.06 43.63 -10.08
N ASN A 184 5.30 43.78 -9.64
CA ASN A 184 6.43 43.02 -10.15
C ASN A 184 6.66 41.78 -9.26
N ASP A 185 7.51 40.85 -9.70
CA ASP A 185 7.71 39.59 -8.98
C ASP A 185 8.25 39.77 -7.54
N GLY A 186 9.08 40.80 -7.33
CA GLY A 186 9.59 41.16 -6.01
C GLY A 186 8.48 41.56 -5.05
N ILE A 187 7.59 42.46 -5.46
CA ILE A 187 6.45 42.91 -4.66
C ILE A 187 5.48 41.77 -4.38
N ARG A 188 5.22 40.90 -5.36
CA ARG A 188 4.41 39.69 -5.16
C ARG A 188 5.02 38.78 -4.09
N THR A 189 6.34 38.66 -4.07
CA THR A 189 7.05 37.87 -3.06
C THR A 189 6.94 38.51 -1.67
N THR A 190 7.12 39.82 -1.57
CA THR A 190 6.93 40.55 -0.30
C THR A 190 5.49 40.45 0.21
N LEU A 191 4.51 40.59 -0.66
CA LEU A 191 3.09 40.40 -0.34
C LEU A 191 2.85 39.00 0.27
N VAL A 192 3.33 37.96 -0.41
CA VAL A 192 3.22 36.58 0.06
C VAL A 192 3.92 36.39 1.41
N ASP A 193 5.08 37.01 1.61
CA ASP A 193 5.84 36.89 2.85
C ASP A 193 5.12 37.53 4.04
N ILE A 194 4.49 38.70 3.84
CA ILE A 194 3.65 39.34 4.87
C ILE A 194 2.45 38.46 5.21
N VAL A 195 1.74 37.94 4.19
CA VAL A 195 0.56 37.08 4.39
C VAL A 195 0.94 35.80 5.12
N ILE A 196 1.98 35.09 4.67
CA ILE A 196 2.42 33.84 5.31
C ILE A 196 2.99 34.10 6.71
N GLY A 197 3.72 35.19 6.90
CA GLY A 197 4.20 35.61 8.21
C GLY A 197 3.05 35.78 9.20
N TYR A 198 1.99 36.49 8.80
CA TYR A 198 0.79 36.64 9.62
C TYR A 198 0.13 35.29 9.94
N ILE A 199 -0.04 34.42 8.93
CA ILE A 199 -0.67 33.10 9.11
C ILE A 199 0.11 32.25 10.12
N ILE A 200 1.44 32.24 10.03
CA ILE A 200 2.30 31.50 10.96
C ILE A 200 2.24 32.11 12.37
N SER A 201 2.38 33.43 12.50
CA SER A 201 2.36 34.12 13.80
C SER A 201 1.03 33.96 14.54
N ASN A 202 -0.07 33.83 13.80
CA ASN A 202 -1.42 33.61 14.37
C ASN A 202 -1.79 32.11 14.46
N ASN A 203 -0.85 31.19 14.23
CA ASN A 203 -1.06 29.74 14.26
C ASN A 203 -2.23 29.26 13.37
N ILE A 204 -2.44 29.92 12.24
CA ILE A 204 -3.52 29.56 11.30
C ILE A 204 -3.04 28.37 10.45
N PRO A 205 -3.76 27.23 10.44
CA PRO A 205 -3.36 26.08 9.66
C PRO A 205 -3.56 26.33 8.16
N MET A 206 -2.51 26.11 7.37
CA MET A 206 -2.60 26.20 5.91
C MET A 206 -3.32 24.97 5.33
N SER A 207 -4.42 25.24 4.63
CA SER A 207 -5.16 24.25 3.84
C SER A 207 -5.34 24.73 2.40
N VAL A 208 -5.75 23.82 1.51
CA VAL A 208 -6.10 24.15 0.11
C VAL A 208 -7.15 25.26 0.08
N ASN A 209 -8.19 25.17 0.92
CA ASN A 209 -9.27 26.16 0.97
C ASN A 209 -8.80 27.51 1.51
N VAL A 210 -7.85 27.52 2.47
CA VAL A 210 -7.26 28.76 2.99
C VAL A 210 -6.42 29.44 1.91
N ALA A 211 -5.53 28.70 1.24
CA ALA A 211 -4.71 29.24 0.16
C ALA A 211 -5.56 29.74 -1.01
N GLU A 212 -6.63 29.02 -1.35
CA GLU A 212 -7.59 29.43 -2.36
C GLU A 212 -8.34 30.71 -1.96
N SER A 213 -8.87 30.78 -0.73
CA SER A 213 -9.53 31.99 -0.22
C SER A 213 -8.61 33.20 -0.25
N LEU A 214 -7.38 33.06 0.25
CA LEU A 214 -6.38 34.15 0.23
C LEU A 214 -6.06 34.59 -1.20
N SER A 215 -5.91 33.65 -2.14
CA SER A 215 -5.66 34.00 -3.55
C SER A 215 -6.82 34.76 -4.19
N ASN A 216 -8.07 34.37 -3.89
CA ASN A 216 -9.26 35.08 -4.38
C ASN A 216 -9.33 36.49 -3.81
N GLN A 217 -9.01 36.67 -2.52
CA GLN A 217 -8.98 37.98 -1.88
C GLN A 217 -7.89 38.89 -2.45
N ILE A 218 -6.70 38.34 -2.74
CA ILE A 218 -5.61 39.10 -3.40
C ILE A 218 -6.09 39.62 -4.76
N VAL A 219 -6.70 38.77 -5.59
CA VAL A 219 -7.20 39.20 -6.91
C VAL A 219 -8.37 40.18 -6.78
N ALA A 220 -9.23 40.02 -5.77
CA ALA A 220 -10.31 40.97 -5.50
C ALA A 220 -9.79 42.35 -5.06
N MET A 221 -8.69 42.40 -4.33
CA MET A 221 -8.06 43.65 -3.86
C MET A 221 -7.17 44.29 -4.93
N PHE A 222 -6.51 43.46 -5.74
CA PHE A 222 -5.56 43.86 -6.78
C PHE A 222 -6.00 43.28 -8.12
N SER A 223 -6.90 43.99 -8.81
CA SER A 223 -7.59 43.52 -10.02
C SER A 223 -6.68 43.11 -11.19
N THR A 224 -5.44 43.59 -11.25
CA THR A 224 -4.47 43.20 -12.29
C THR A 224 -3.71 41.91 -11.99
N GLU A 225 -3.91 41.32 -10.81
CA GLU A 225 -3.20 40.13 -10.38
C GLU A 225 -3.90 38.84 -10.82
N ILE A 226 -3.10 37.81 -11.12
CA ILE A 226 -3.59 36.52 -11.62
C ILE A 226 -3.60 35.51 -10.48
N LYS A 227 -4.75 34.87 -10.24
CA LYS A 227 -4.94 33.90 -9.14
C LYS A 227 -3.88 32.80 -9.14
N ASP A 228 -3.57 32.23 -10.31
CA ASP A 228 -2.63 31.12 -10.49
C ASP A 228 -1.21 31.40 -9.99
N VAL A 229 -0.79 32.67 -9.98
CA VAL A 229 0.50 33.08 -9.41
C VAL A 229 0.55 32.78 -7.91
N TYR A 230 -0.57 32.96 -7.23
CA TYR A 230 -0.69 32.79 -5.78
C TYR A 230 -1.13 31.38 -5.40
N PHE A 231 -2.06 30.79 -6.16
CA PHE A 231 -2.57 29.45 -5.92
C PHE A 231 -3.22 28.83 -7.17
N LEU A 232 -2.82 27.60 -7.50
CA LEU A 232 -3.41 26.79 -8.56
C LEU A 232 -3.53 25.32 -8.13
N LYS A 233 -4.74 24.76 -8.19
CA LYS A 233 -4.97 23.33 -7.95
C LYS A 233 -5.04 22.56 -9.27
N VAL A 234 -4.10 21.64 -9.50
CA VAL A 234 -4.02 20.87 -10.76
C VAL A 234 -4.51 19.43 -10.51
N GLY A 235 -5.79 19.16 -10.77
CA GLY A 235 -6.39 17.83 -10.61
C GLY A 235 -6.56 17.38 -9.14
N SER A 236 -7.09 16.17 -8.95
CA SER A 236 -7.46 15.64 -7.64
C SER A 236 -6.26 15.17 -6.79
N ASN A 237 -5.18 14.73 -7.43
CA ASN A 237 -4.07 13.98 -6.80
C ASN A 237 -2.69 14.65 -6.91
N LYS A 238 -2.58 15.89 -7.37
CA LYS A 238 -1.29 16.61 -7.42
C LYS A 238 -1.22 17.70 -6.36
N ASN A 239 -0.02 17.96 -5.87
CA ASN A 239 0.23 19.05 -4.92
C ASN A 239 -0.16 20.41 -5.55
N PRO A 240 -0.83 21.30 -4.80
CA PRO A 240 -1.13 22.64 -5.29
C PRO A 240 0.14 23.40 -5.67
N LYS A 241 0.03 24.22 -6.72
CA LYS A 241 1.06 25.14 -7.18
C LYS A 241 0.74 26.57 -6.73
N GLY A 242 1.70 27.48 -6.90
CA GLY A 242 1.57 28.90 -6.56
C GLY A 242 2.39 29.31 -5.32
N LYS A 243 2.60 30.62 -5.17
CA LYS A 243 3.50 31.18 -4.16
C LYS A 243 3.02 30.98 -2.72
N LEU A 244 1.72 31.10 -2.43
CA LEU A 244 1.19 31.04 -1.06
C LEU A 244 1.41 29.67 -0.41
N TYR A 245 0.95 28.61 -1.10
CA TYR A 245 1.01 27.25 -0.57
C TYR A 245 2.46 26.78 -0.42
N ALA A 246 3.30 27.01 -1.44
CA ALA A 246 4.72 26.65 -1.40
C ALA A 246 5.48 27.42 -0.31
N LYS A 247 5.27 28.74 -0.19
CA LYS A 247 5.97 29.57 0.81
C LYS A 247 5.63 29.13 2.23
N PHE A 248 4.38 28.83 2.55
CA PHE A 248 4.00 28.37 3.89
C PHE A 248 4.76 27.12 4.32
N TYR A 249 4.75 26.06 3.51
CA TYR A 249 5.41 24.81 3.88
C TYR A 249 6.94 24.93 3.88
N ASN A 250 7.50 25.76 3.00
CA ASN A 250 8.93 26.06 3.01
C ASN A 250 9.32 26.82 4.28
N ALA A 251 8.58 27.87 4.65
CA ALA A 251 8.81 28.64 5.87
C ALA A 251 8.67 27.74 7.12
N MET A 252 7.61 26.94 7.19
CA MET A 252 7.39 26.00 8.28
C MET A 252 8.49 24.94 8.38
N ARG A 253 9.02 24.45 7.25
CA ARG A 253 10.18 23.54 7.22
C ARG A 253 11.43 24.22 7.78
N THR A 254 11.72 25.45 7.33
CA THR A 254 12.86 26.22 7.84
C THR A 254 12.76 26.45 9.34
N LEU A 255 11.59 26.85 9.85
CA LEU A 255 11.35 27.06 11.27
C LEU A 255 11.54 25.77 12.10
N LYS A 256 11.09 24.62 11.58
CA LYS A 256 11.29 23.31 12.22
C LYS A 256 12.75 22.88 12.23
N ASN A 257 13.44 23.03 11.10
CA ASN A 257 14.86 22.69 10.99
C ASN A 257 15.72 23.54 11.93
N ASN A 258 15.30 24.78 12.18
CA ASN A 258 15.97 25.71 13.10
C ASN A 258 15.50 25.55 14.56
N GLY A 259 14.62 24.58 14.87
CA GLY A 259 14.13 24.34 16.24
C GLY A 259 13.19 25.41 16.80
N LEU A 260 12.78 26.41 16.00
CA LEU A 260 11.89 27.50 16.43
C LEU A 260 10.42 27.07 16.50
N VAL A 261 10.08 26.01 15.77
CA VAL A 261 8.76 25.36 15.84
C VAL A 261 9.01 23.89 16.09
N SER A 262 8.50 23.37 17.20
CA SER A 262 8.56 21.95 17.49
C SER A 262 8.03 21.16 16.29
N PRO A 263 8.68 20.05 15.88
CA PRO A 263 8.00 19.08 15.04
C PRO A 263 6.69 18.80 15.75
N ALA A 264 5.55 19.03 15.06
CA ALA A 264 4.28 18.63 15.60
C ALA A 264 4.48 17.21 16.09
N VAL A 265 4.28 16.97 17.40
CA VAL A 265 4.00 15.62 17.89
C VAL A 265 3.02 15.09 16.88
N LYS A 266 3.35 13.96 16.24
CA LYS A 266 2.43 13.35 15.30
C LYS A 266 1.22 12.91 16.13
N THR A 267 0.31 13.83 16.45
CA THR A 267 -1.10 13.55 16.57
C THR A 267 -1.46 13.05 15.18
N VAL A 268 -1.36 11.72 15.06
CA VAL A 268 -1.71 10.96 13.89
C VAL A 268 -3.07 11.51 13.44
N LYS A 269 -3.10 12.08 12.23
CA LYS A 269 -4.33 12.59 11.65
C LYS A 269 -5.35 11.45 11.65
N ILE A 270 -6.45 11.67 12.36
CA ILE A 270 -7.67 10.86 12.54
C ILE A 270 -8.36 10.46 11.20
N VAL A 271 -7.73 10.66 10.05
CA VAL A 271 -8.22 10.18 8.73
C VAL A 271 -7.49 8.89 8.29
N GLN A 272 -6.49 8.43 9.05
CA GLN A 272 -5.90 7.09 8.88
C GLN A 272 -6.54 6.01 9.78
N GLU A 273 -7.55 6.37 10.58
CA GLU A 273 -8.20 5.43 11.51
C GLU A 273 -9.12 4.40 10.85
N ILE A 274 -9.54 4.62 9.60
CA ILE A 274 -10.37 3.62 8.89
C ILE A 274 -9.50 2.48 8.29
N ASN A 275 -8.19 2.68 8.17
CA ASN A 275 -7.26 1.70 7.58
C ASN A 275 -6.11 1.27 8.51
N LYS A 276 -6.29 1.38 9.83
CA LYS A 276 -5.49 0.50 10.71
C LYS A 276 -5.98 -0.91 10.43
N SER A 277 -5.08 -1.77 9.94
CA SER A 277 -5.22 -3.21 10.10
C SER A 277 -5.69 -3.49 11.54
N ARG A 278 -6.51 -4.53 11.73
CA ARG A 278 -6.94 -5.01 13.08
C ARG A 278 -5.79 -5.27 14.07
N TYR A 279 -4.55 -5.14 13.60
CA TYR A 279 -3.31 -5.23 14.33
C TYR A 279 -2.65 -3.86 14.20
N GLY A 280 -2.63 -3.06 15.28
CA GLY A 280 -1.66 -1.96 15.43
C GLY A 280 -0.23 -2.51 15.33
N ASN A 281 0.79 -1.68 15.58
CA ASN A 281 2.15 -2.22 15.68
C ASN A 281 2.28 -3.00 17.00
N ILE A 282 1.70 -4.20 17.07
CA ILE A 282 1.67 -5.09 18.25
C ILE A 282 3.08 -5.29 18.78
N TRP A 283 4.05 -5.43 17.90
CA TRP A 283 5.45 -5.60 18.30
C TRP A 283 6.04 -4.37 19.02
N THR A 284 5.65 -3.14 18.64
CA THR A 284 6.16 -1.92 19.29
C THR A 284 5.40 -1.55 20.56
N GLU A 285 4.10 -1.86 20.60
CA GLU A 285 3.17 -1.46 21.68
C GLU A 285 3.04 -2.50 22.80
N ARG A 286 3.51 -3.74 22.61
CA ARG A 286 3.44 -4.80 23.63
C ARG A 286 4.38 -4.53 24.80
N ASP A 287 3.83 -4.58 26.01
CA ASP A 287 4.59 -4.59 27.25
C ASP A 287 5.42 -5.87 27.34
N PHE A 288 6.73 -5.72 27.52
CA PHE A 288 7.62 -6.85 27.66
C PHE A 288 7.44 -7.50 29.04
N THR A 289 7.09 -8.78 29.03
CA THR A 289 7.13 -9.66 30.19
C THR A 289 7.95 -10.88 29.84
N SER A 290 9.09 -11.05 30.52
CA SER A 290 9.95 -12.22 30.33
C SER A 290 9.27 -13.47 30.85
N GLU A 291 9.50 -14.60 30.20
CA GLU A 291 9.16 -15.90 30.76
C GLU A 291 9.96 -16.18 32.05
N LYS A 292 9.41 -17.04 32.91
CA LYS A 292 10.02 -17.39 34.20
C LYS A 292 11.08 -18.48 34.02
N ASN A 293 12.19 -18.38 34.75
CA ASN A 293 13.25 -19.41 34.85
C ASN A 293 13.86 -19.83 33.50
N ILE A 294 14.10 -18.88 32.59
CA ILE A 294 14.62 -19.17 31.25
C ILE A 294 16.13 -19.37 31.17
N ASP A 295 16.89 -19.03 32.21
CA ASP A 295 18.37 -18.98 32.13
C ASP A 295 18.96 -20.33 31.70
N SER A 296 18.44 -21.44 32.23
CA SER A 296 18.85 -22.79 31.83
C SER A 296 18.52 -23.11 30.37
N ILE A 297 17.39 -22.62 29.86
CA ILE A 297 16.96 -22.80 28.47
C ILE A 297 17.84 -21.95 27.54
N LEU A 298 18.17 -20.72 27.93
CA LEU A 298 19.08 -19.85 27.18
C LEU A 298 20.49 -20.46 27.08
N ASP A 299 20.99 -21.06 28.16
CA ASP A 299 22.27 -21.76 28.15
C ASP A 299 22.26 -22.96 27.19
N VAL A 300 21.18 -23.75 27.22
CA VAL A 300 20.98 -24.87 26.27
C VAL A 300 20.99 -24.37 24.83
N LEU A 301 20.23 -23.32 24.52
CA LEU A 301 20.19 -22.75 23.17
C LEU A 301 21.58 -22.25 22.74
N LYS A 302 22.32 -21.61 23.65
CA LYS A 302 23.60 -20.97 23.32
C LYS A 302 24.74 -21.99 23.12
N TYR A 303 24.85 -22.97 24.00
CA TYR A 303 26.02 -23.84 24.10
C TYR A 303 25.79 -25.28 23.65
N ASN A 304 24.56 -25.78 23.68
CA ASN A 304 24.30 -27.19 23.38
C ASN A 304 23.86 -27.40 21.92
N THR A 305 24.07 -28.62 21.43
CA THR A 305 23.43 -29.10 20.20
C THR A 305 22.29 -30.01 20.62
N THR A 306 21.06 -29.66 20.25
CA THR A 306 19.87 -30.43 20.58
C THR A 306 19.21 -30.96 19.32
N SER A 307 18.35 -31.97 19.47
CA SER A 307 17.48 -32.39 18.38
C SER A 307 16.56 -31.24 17.97
N TYR A 308 16.03 -31.27 16.75
CA TYR A 308 15.10 -30.24 16.31
C TYR A 308 13.82 -30.16 17.17
N PRO A 309 13.18 -31.28 17.58
CA PRO A 309 12.06 -31.24 18.51
C PRO A 309 12.37 -30.52 19.84
N ASP A 310 13.50 -30.84 20.47
CA ASP A 310 13.91 -30.21 21.73
C ASP A 310 14.25 -28.72 21.52
N LEU A 311 14.87 -28.40 20.38
CA LEU A 311 15.13 -27.01 19.99
C LEU A 311 13.81 -26.24 19.85
N GLU A 312 12.82 -26.83 19.19
CA GLU A 312 11.51 -26.20 18.98
C GLU A 312 10.79 -25.89 20.30
N GLU A 313 10.83 -26.82 21.26
CA GLU A 313 10.25 -26.63 22.60
C GLU A 313 10.96 -25.52 23.39
N ASN A 314 12.30 -25.55 23.40
CA ASN A 314 13.12 -24.50 24.02
C ASN A 314 12.90 -23.14 23.35
N TRP A 315 12.68 -23.14 22.03
CA TRP A 315 12.41 -21.92 21.26
C TRP A 315 11.06 -21.30 21.63
N LYS A 316 9.99 -22.11 21.73
CA LYS A 316 8.66 -21.66 22.18
C LYS A 316 8.71 -21.08 23.60
N SER A 317 9.54 -21.66 24.46
CA SER A 317 9.67 -21.25 25.87
C SER A 317 10.43 -19.94 26.09
N THR A 318 11.05 -19.38 25.05
CA THR A 318 11.90 -18.18 25.11
C THR A 318 11.43 -17.04 24.22
N VAL A 319 10.22 -17.13 23.67
CA VAL A 319 9.75 -16.27 22.59
C VAL A 319 9.68 -14.78 22.95
N ASN A 320 9.20 -14.44 24.14
CA ASN A 320 9.08 -13.05 24.59
C ASN A 320 10.46 -12.47 24.90
N TYR A 321 11.32 -13.22 25.60
CA TYR A 321 12.72 -12.81 25.81
C TYR A 321 13.43 -12.56 24.47
N ARG A 322 13.40 -13.54 23.57
CA ARG A 322 14.05 -13.46 22.25
C ARG A 322 13.52 -12.30 21.42
N LEU A 323 12.20 -12.14 21.31
CA LEU A 323 11.60 -11.05 20.52
C LEU A 323 11.95 -9.67 21.09
N ASN A 324 12.11 -9.55 22.41
CA ASN A 324 12.57 -8.32 23.05
C ASN A 324 14.06 -8.07 22.84
N ASP A 325 14.89 -9.11 22.84
CA ASP A 325 16.31 -9.02 22.49
C ASP A 325 16.50 -8.60 21.03
N ILE A 326 15.79 -9.26 20.10
CA ILE A 326 15.74 -8.91 18.66
C ILE A 326 15.31 -7.45 18.47
N LYS A 327 14.30 -6.98 19.21
CA LYS A 327 13.81 -5.59 19.16
C LYS A 327 14.87 -4.57 19.59
N LYS A 328 15.80 -4.96 20.45
CA LYS A 328 16.90 -4.11 20.94
C LYS A 328 18.16 -4.19 20.08
N SER A 329 18.28 -5.21 19.23
CA SER A 329 19.43 -5.38 18.36
C SER A 329 19.52 -4.28 17.31
N THR A 330 20.75 -3.94 16.95
CA THR A 330 21.08 -2.87 16.02
C THR A 330 21.20 -3.34 14.57
N SER A 331 21.32 -4.65 14.33
CA SER A 331 21.51 -5.21 12.99
C SER A 331 21.08 -6.67 12.88
N THR A 332 20.78 -7.11 11.64
CA THR A 332 20.49 -8.52 11.35
C THR A 332 21.67 -9.44 11.65
N GLU A 333 22.91 -8.98 11.47
CA GLU A 333 24.12 -9.75 11.78
C GLU A 333 24.21 -10.06 13.29
N GLU A 334 23.94 -9.07 14.14
CA GLU A 334 23.91 -9.25 15.60
C GLU A 334 22.80 -10.22 16.02
N ILE A 335 21.61 -10.13 15.41
CA ILE A 335 20.52 -11.09 15.63
C ILE A 335 20.97 -12.51 15.29
N LEU A 336 21.53 -12.73 14.09
CA LEU A 336 21.94 -14.06 13.64
C LEU A 336 23.13 -14.61 14.43
N LYS A 337 23.97 -13.73 15.00
CA LYS A 337 25.05 -14.13 15.91
C LYS A 337 24.50 -14.60 17.27
N ASN A 338 23.53 -13.89 17.82
CA ASN A 338 22.93 -14.22 19.11
C ASN A 338 21.96 -15.41 19.01
N TRP A 339 21.27 -15.54 17.87
CA TRP A 339 20.23 -16.52 17.59
C TRP A 339 20.60 -17.38 16.37
N LYS A 340 21.79 -18.00 16.42
CA LYS A 340 22.38 -18.82 15.34
C LYS A 340 21.48 -19.97 14.85
N GLN A 341 20.49 -20.37 15.64
CA GLN A 341 19.51 -21.40 15.32
C GLN A 341 18.64 -21.01 14.11
N TYR A 342 18.58 -19.73 13.75
CA TYR A 342 17.99 -19.32 12.47
C TYR A 342 18.76 -19.83 11.24
N LEU A 343 20.04 -20.20 11.38
CA LEU A 343 20.91 -20.59 10.28
C LEU A 343 20.93 -22.10 9.99
N ILE A 344 20.28 -22.94 10.80
CA ILE A 344 20.22 -24.38 10.55
C ILE A 344 19.20 -24.70 9.43
N PRO A 345 19.25 -25.88 8.77
CA PRO A 345 18.35 -26.24 7.66
C PRO A 345 16.84 -26.07 7.94
N TYR A 346 16.42 -26.18 9.21
CA TYR A 346 15.03 -25.96 9.65
C TYR A 346 14.81 -24.64 10.42
N GLY A 347 15.78 -23.73 10.39
CA GLY A 347 15.73 -22.46 11.12
C GLY A 347 14.59 -21.54 10.67
N HIS A 348 14.14 -21.67 9.41
CA HIS A 348 12.98 -20.94 8.90
C HIS A 348 11.69 -21.23 9.70
N LYS A 349 11.50 -22.45 10.20
CA LYS A 349 10.34 -22.81 11.03
C LYS A 349 10.36 -22.12 12.41
N LEU A 350 11.55 -21.74 12.89
CA LEU A 350 11.68 -20.96 14.12
C LEU A 350 11.16 -19.53 13.95
N ILE A 351 11.23 -19.00 12.72
CA ILE A 351 10.65 -17.69 12.36
C ILE A 351 9.12 -17.78 12.44
N ASP A 352 8.53 -18.90 12.02
CA ASP A 352 7.08 -19.10 12.08
C ASP A 352 6.56 -19.11 13.53
N ILE A 353 7.35 -19.64 14.48
CA ILE A 353 7.03 -19.59 15.92
C ILE A 353 7.00 -18.15 16.41
N ASP A 354 8.02 -17.36 16.08
CA ASP A 354 8.13 -15.95 16.47
C ASP A 354 7.02 -15.11 15.83
N TYR A 355 6.72 -15.36 14.56
CA TYR A 355 5.63 -14.71 13.84
C TYR A 355 4.28 -15.03 14.48
N SER A 356 4.01 -16.31 14.78
CA SER A 356 2.76 -16.75 15.40
C SER A 356 2.58 -16.17 16.81
N ALA A 357 3.66 -15.99 17.56
CA ALA A 357 3.61 -15.33 18.87
C ALA A 357 3.30 -13.82 18.77
N LEU A 358 3.69 -13.16 17.67
CA LEU A 358 3.36 -11.76 17.40
C LEU A 358 1.98 -11.57 16.77
N PHE A 359 1.54 -12.54 15.96
CA PHE A 359 0.31 -12.49 15.19
C PHE A 359 -0.45 -13.82 15.28
N PRO A 360 -1.09 -14.14 16.43
CA PRO A 360 -1.69 -15.46 16.68
C PRO A 360 -2.75 -15.90 15.66
N ASP A 361 -3.48 -14.94 15.08
CA ASP A 361 -4.55 -15.22 14.11
C ASP A 361 -4.08 -15.06 12.65
N GLN A 362 -2.79 -14.90 12.40
CA GLN A 362 -2.23 -14.72 11.05
C GLN A 362 -1.28 -15.85 10.69
N ASN A 363 -1.28 -16.19 9.42
CA ASN A 363 -0.28 -17.06 8.83
C ASN A 363 0.60 -16.24 7.90
N VAL A 364 1.91 -16.29 8.10
CA VAL A 364 2.87 -15.46 7.35
C VAL A 364 2.80 -15.70 5.84
N TYR A 365 2.60 -16.95 5.41
CA TYR A 365 2.54 -17.32 4.00
C TYR A 365 1.26 -16.77 3.34
N ILE A 366 0.10 -17.00 3.97
CA ILE A 366 -1.19 -16.48 3.48
C ILE A 366 -1.19 -14.95 3.46
N GLU A 367 -0.63 -14.32 4.49
CA GLU A 367 -0.57 -12.86 4.55
C GLU A 367 0.44 -12.28 3.57
N PHE A 368 1.53 -12.99 3.28
CA PHE A 368 2.50 -12.62 2.25
C PHE A 368 1.85 -12.63 0.87
N GLU A 369 1.10 -13.68 0.51
CA GLU A 369 0.37 -13.76 -0.76
C GLU A 369 -0.57 -12.56 -0.94
N LYS A 370 -1.43 -12.28 0.06
CA LYS A 370 -2.35 -11.13 0.05
C LYS A 370 -1.66 -9.77 -0.04
N LYS A 371 -0.39 -9.68 0.40
CA LYS A 371 0.37 -8.42 0.46
C LYS A 371 1.40 -8.30 -0.67
N SER A 372 1.70 -9.38 -1.38
CA SER A 372 2.69 -9.44 -2.47
C SER A 372 2.40 -8.41 -3.56
N ASP A 373 1.12 -8.26 -3.97
CA ASP A 373 0.68 -7.25 -4.93
C ASP A 373 0.98 -5.81 -4.47
N LYS A 374 0.86 -5.54 -3.17
CA LYS A 374 1.22 -4.22 -2.62
C LYS A 374 2.72 -3.99 -2.71
N ILE A 375 3.54 -5.02 -2.48
CA ILE A 375 4.99 -4.95 -2.62
C ILE A 375 5.35 -4.68 -4.09
N TYR A 376 4.71 -5.36 -5.04
CA TYR A 376 4.88 -5.10 -6.48
C TYR A 376 4.54 -3.67 -6.89
N ASN A 377 3.45 -3.13 -6.35
CA ASN A 377 3.08 -1.73 -6.59
C ASN A 377 4.14 -0.77 -6.05
N ILE A 378 4.62 -1.00 -4.82
CA ILE A 378 5.71 -0.19 -4.23
C ILE A 378 6.99 -0.31 -5.06
N LEU A 379 7.35 -1.51 -5.52
CA LEU A 379 8.50 -1.76 -6.38
C LEU A 379 8.39 -0.95 -7.68
N GLY A 380 7.24 -0.99 -8.36
CA GLY A 380 6.99 -0.22 -9.58
C GLY A 380 7.09 1.30 -9.39
N GLU A 381 6.69 1.82 -8.21
CA GLU A 381 6.82 3.24 -7.91
C GLU A 381 8.26 3.66 -7.56
N LYS A 382 8.95 2.85 -6.77
CA LYS A 382 10.21 3.24 -6.09
C LYS A 382 11.45 2.83 -6.86
N VAL A 383 11.44 1.69 -7.53
CA VAL A 383 12.60 1.21 -8.28
C VAL A 383 12.75 2.03 -9.57
N LYS A 384 13.99 2.37 -9.90
CA LYS A 384 14.36 3.13 -11.11
C LYS A 384 15.41 2.43 -11.96
N ASP A 385 16.00 1.35 -11.43
CA ASP A 385 16.98 0.56 -12.14
C ASP A 385 16.34 -0.12 -13.36
N SER A 386 17.00 -0.01 -14.52
CA SER A 386 16.44 -0.50 -15.79
C SER A 386 16.32 -2.02 -15.84
N SER A 387 17.24 -2.75 -15.19
CA SER A 387 17.18 -4.22 -15.17
C SER A 387 16.01 -4.72 -14.31
N CYS A 388 15.81 -4.09 -13.14
CA CYS A 388 14.66 -4.38 -12.28
C CYS A 388 13.33 -4.02 -12.93
N LEU A 389 13.26 -2.89 -13.65
CA LEU A 389 12.04 -2.48 -14.36
C LEU A 389 11.66 -3.45 -15.47
N LYS A 390 12.63 -4.00 -16.22
CA LYS A 390 12.37 -5.04 -17.23
C LYS A 390 11.74 -6.28 -16.61
N ILE A 391 12.26 -6.74 -15.47
CA ILE A 391 11.71 -7.90 -14.74
C ILE A 391 10.30 -7.58 -14.23
N LEU A 392 10.06 -6.38 -13.69
CA LEU A 392 8.72 -5.95 -13.28
C LEU A 392 7.72 -5.89 -14.43
N ASP A 393 8.14 -5.40 -15.59
CA ASP A 393 7.30 -5.34 -16.79
C ASP A 393 7.01 -6.74 -17.34
N GLN A 394 7.98 -7.67 -17.30
CA GLN A 394 7.77 -9.08 -17.63
C GLN A 394 6.79 -9.76 -16.69
N ILE A 395 6.83 -9.44 -15.39
CA ILE A 395 5.87 -9.99 -14.41
C ILE A 395 4.45 -9.45 -14.65
N LYS A 396 4.32 -8.18 -15.05
CA LYS A 396 3.04 -7.54 -15.31
C LYS A 396 2.42 -7.94 -16.65
N THR A 397 3.25 -8.17 -17.67
CA THR A 397 2.81 -8.50 -19.02
C THR A 397 2.78 -10.02 -19.28
N GLY A 398 3.46 -10.81 -18.43
CA GLY A 398 3.47 -12.27 -18.51
C GLY A 398 2.15 -12.87 -18.05
N ASN A 399 1.39 -13.43 -19.00
CA ASN A 399 0.21 -14.23 -18.69
C ASN A 399 0.64 -15.59 -18.09
N ASN A 400 -0.10 -16.08 -17.08
CA ASN A 400 0.09 -17.38 -16.42
C ASN A 400 1.48 -17.65 -15.81
N LEU A 401 2.15 -16.62 -15.29
CA LEU A 401 3.34 -16.82 -14.47
C LEU A 401 2.97 -17.59 -13.19
N ASN A 402 3.65 -18.74 -12.97
CA ASN A 402 3.52 -19.52 -11.75
C ASN A 402 3.89 -18.66 -10.53
N GLU A 403 3.19 -18.86 -9.42
CA GLU A 403 3.39 -18.15 -8.17
C GLU A 403 4.83 -18.21 -7.65
N ASN A 404 5.53 -19.35 -7.81
CA ASN A 404 6.94 -19.47 -7.42
C ASN A 404 7.84 -18.52 -8.21
N VAL A 405 7.55 -18.30 -9.50
CA VAL A 405 8.30 -17.36 -10.34
C VAL A 405 8.05 -15.94 -9.86
N LYS A 406 6.79 -15.60 -9.55
CA LYS A 406 6.44 -14.31 -8.96
C LYS A 406 7.14 -14.11 -7.61
N ASN A 407 7.12 -15.10 -6.72
CA ASN A 407 7.74 -14.97 -5.40
C ASN A 407 9.26 -14.82 -5.49
N ALA A 408 9.91 -15.63 -6.35
CA ALA A 408 11.35 -15.52 -6.58
C ALA A 408 11.73 -14.16 -7.18
N ALA A 409 10.98 -13.68 -8.16
CA ALA A 409 11.25 -12.40 -8.79
C ALA A 409 10.99 -11.22 -7.84
N LEU A 410 9.93 -11.28 -7.02
CA LEU A 410 9.69 -10.30 -5.95
C LEU A 410 10.88 -10.23 -5.01
N MET A 411 11.36 -11.37 -4.51
CA MET A 411 12.50 -11.43 -3.59
C MET A 411 13.77 -10.89 -4.24
N TYR A 412 14.03 -11.24 -5.51
CA TYR A 412 15.14 -10.69 -6.27
C TYR A 412 15.04 -9.16 -6.36
N LEU A 413 13.88 -8.62 -6.72
CA LEU A 413 13.66 -7.19 -6.94
C LEU A 413 13.81 -6.32 -5.68
N LEU A 414 13.80 -6.92 -4.48
CA LEU A 414 14.00 -6.19 -3.23
C LEU A 414 15.34 -5.44 -3.19
N HIS A 415 16.40 -5.97 -3.84
CA HIS A 415 17.68 -5.25 -3.91
C HIS A 415 17.56 -3.88 -4.62
N GLY A 416 16.64 -3.76 -5.57
CA GLY A 416 16.36 -2.50 -6.27
C GLY A 416 15.67 -1.45 -5.39
N MET A 417 15.03 -1.86 -4.29
CA MET A 417 14.47 -0.93 -3.29
C MET A 417 15.49 -0.46 -2.27
N PHE A 418 16.42 -1.33 -1.89
CA PHE A 418 17.40 -1.02 -0.88
C PHE A 418 18.58 -0.28 -1.52
N ALA A 419 18.64 1.03 -1.31
CA ALA A 419 19.78 1.81 -1.75
C ALA A 419 21.08 1.22 -1.17
N PRO A 420 22.16 1.08 -1.96
CA PRO A 420 23.45 0.63 -1.44
C PRO A 420 23.86 1.52 -0.26
N THR A 421 23.95 0.93 0.93
CA THR A 421 24.34 1.62 2.18
C THR A 421 25.81 2.04 2.17
N SER A 422 26.60 1.51 1.23
CA SER A 422 28.00 1.85 1.03
C SER A 422 28.21 2.46 -0.36
N LYS A 423 28.27 3.79 -0.47
CA LYS A 423 28.83 4.44 -1.66
C LYS A 423 30.35 4.28 -1.64
N LYS A 424 30.89 3.16 -2.12
CA LYS A 424 32.31 3.13 -2.52
C LYS A 424 32.44 3.87 -3.84
N VAL A 425 32.97 5.09 -3.79
CA VAL A 425 33.43 5.82 -4.97
C VAL A 425 34.91 5.52 -5.11
N THR A 426 35.26 4.58 -5.99
CA THR A 426 36.64 4.46 -6.47
C THR A 426 36.91 5.63 -7.40
N LYS A 427 37.82 6.51 -6.99
CA LYS A 427 38.41 7.53 -7.85
C LYS A 427 39.68 6.94 -8.45
N ASP A 428 39.98 7.24 -9.70
CA ASP A 428 41.29 6.96 -10.26
C ASP A 428 42.38 7.77 -9.52
N ASP A 429 43.65 7.50 -9.82
CA ASP A 429 44.81 8.21 -9.24
C ASP A 429 44.80 9.73 -9.52
N LYS A 430 43.89 10.19 -10.39
CA LYS A 430 43.65 11.60 -10.78
C LYS A 430 42.37 12.18 -10.20
N GLY A 431 41.67 11.46 -9.31
CA GLY A 431 40.49 11.93 -8.61
C GLY A 431 39.18 11.92 -9.41
N LYS A 432 39.15 11.37 -10.63
CA LYS A 432 37.96 11.27 -11.47
C LYS A 432 37.19 9.99 -11.20
N LYS A 433 35.85 10.06 -11.32
CA LYS A 433 34.97 8.89 -11.26
C LYS A 433 35.06 8.14 -12.59
N PRO A 434 35.23 6.81 -12.60
CA PRO A 434 35.04 6.03 -13.82
C PRO A 434 33.57 6.15 -14.25
N TYR A 435 33.37 6.35 -15.56
CA TYR A 435 32.05 6.52 -16.18
C TYR A 435 31.22 5.24 -16.09
#